data_AF-A0A832WPJ8-F1
#
_entry.id   AF-A0A832WPJ8-F1
#
_cell.length_a   1.000
_cell.length_b   1.000
_cell.length_c   1.000
_cell.angle_alpha   90.00
_cell.angle_beta   90.00
_cell.angle_gamma   90.00
#
_symmetry.space_group_name_H-M   'P 1'
#
loop_
_entity.id
_entity.type
_entity.pdbx_description
1 polymer ?
#
loop_
_entity_poly.entity_id
_entity_poly.type
_entity_poly.pdbx_seq_one_letter_code
_entity_poly.pdbx_strand_id
1 'polypeptide(L)'
;MESKSRKMSTLIFMFAIFVLLAAFLGSWLYRIYKEQTTYSQEQTLAAVDCGRFYYQVDSESVSYKDGVLFFLIENTIGKEITSLTLETALETKHFNMTGLTPGAMVPVNQSIRMTTWVWVYPTSCRGINFKNISFQPNI
;
A
#
# COMPACT_ATOMS: atom_id res chain seq x y z
N MET A 1 46.22 13.55 -50.43
CA MET A 1 44.88 14.02 -49.98
C MET A 1 44.06 12.94 -49.28
N GLU A 2 44.30 11.64 -49.52
CA GLU A 2 43.52 10.54 -48.93
C GLU A 2 43.55 10.43 -47.39
N SER A 3 44.65 10.83 -46.73
CA SER A 3 44.77 10.66 -45.27
C SER A 3 43.90 11.62 -44.45
N LYS A 4 43.54 12.80 -44.98
CA LYS A 4 42.65 13.75 -44.30
C LYS A 4 41.18 13.33 -44.37
N SER A 5 40.77 12.75 -45.51
CA SER A 5 39.39 12.29 -45.73
C SER A 5 39.01 11.13 -44.80
N ARG A 6 39.90 10.15 -44.61
CA ARG A 6 39.68 9.03 -43.69
C ARG A 6 39.51 9.47 -42.23
N LYS A 7 40.33 10.41 -41.76
CA LYS A 7 40.24 10.93 -40.37
C LYS A 7 38.93 11.67 -40.11
N MET A 8 38.45 12.44 -41.09
CA MET A 8 37.17 13.15 -41.00
C MET A 8 35.99 12.17 -40.93
N SER A 9 36.01 11.10 -41.74
CA SER A 9 34.97 10.07 -41.75
C SER A 9 34.91 9.29 -40.43
N THR A 10 36.05 8.91 -39.85
CA THR A 10 36.10 8.22 -38.56
C THR A 10 35.55 9.09 -37.42
N LEU A 11 35.82 10.40 -37.44
CA LEU A 11 35.28 11.34 -36.46
C LEU A 11 33.76 11.45 -36.53
N ILE A 12 33.19 11.54 -37.74
CA ILE A 12 31.74 11.59 -37.95
C ILE A 12 31.07 10.30 -37.47
N PHE A 13 31.68 9.14 -37.77
CA PHE A 13 31.17 7.84 -37.32
C PHE A 13 31.19 7.68 -35.80
N MET A 14 32.30 8.05 -35.15
CA MET A 14 32.41 8.07 -33.69
C MET A 14 31.38 9.00 -33.04
N PHE A 15 31.16 10.18 -33.64
CA PHE A 15 30.14 11.12 -33.16
C PHE A 15 28.72 10.55 -33.30
N ALA A 16 28.40 9.92 -34.42
CA ALA A 16 27.10 9.28 -34.63
C ALA A 16 26.83 8.16 -33.61
N ILE A 17 27.84 7.31 -33.32
CA ILE A 17 27.74 6.29 -32.27
C ILE A 17 27.51 6.94 -30.91
N PHE A 18 28.24 8.01 -30.58
CA PHE A 18 28.09 8.71 -29.31
C PHE A 18 26.67 9.27 -29.13
N VAL A 19 26.10 9.88 -30.18
CA VAL A 19 24.72 10.38 -30.14
C VAL A 19 23.71 9.25 -29.95
N LEU A 20 23.88 8.11 -30.61
CA LEU A 20 23.02 6.93 -30.42
C LEU A 20 23.12 6.37 -29.00
N LEU A 21 24.33 6.34 -28.43
CA LEU A 21 24.58 5.88 -27.06
C LEU A 21 23.95 6.82 -26.03
N ALA A 22 24.07 8.13 -26.24
CA ALA A 22 23.44 9.13 -25.39
C ALA A 22 21.89 9.04 -25.44
N ALA A 23 21.31 8.85 -26.62
CA ALA A 23 19.87 8.65 -26.77
C ALA A 23 19.39 7.36 -26.08
N PHE A 24 20.15 6.27 -26.21
CA PHE A 24 19.87 5.01 -25.53
C PHE A 24 19.90 5.17 -24.00
N LEU A 25 20.96 5.79 -23.46
CA LEU A 25 21.11 6.05 -22.03
C LEU A 25 19.99 6.97 -21.50
N GLY A 26 19.65 8.02 -22.24
CA GLY A 26 18.56 8.93 -21.89
C GLY A 26 17.20 8.21 -21.82
N SER A 27 16.89 7.36 -22.80
CA SER A 27 15.67 6.56 -22.80
C SER A 27 15.64 5.55 -21.65
N TRP A 28 16.77 4.91 -21.36
CA TRP A 28 16.89 3.96 -20.26
C TRP A 28 16.71 4.63 -18.89
N LEU A 29 17.36 5.77 -18.67
CA LEU A 29 17.19 6.58 -17.45
C LEU A 29 15.75 7.06 -17.28
N TYR A 30 15.11 7.53 -18.35
CA TYR A 30 13.70 7.94 -18.31
C TYR A 30 12.78 6.78 -17.93
N ARG A 31 13.04 5.58 -18.45
CA ARG A 31 12.27 4.38 -18.11
C ARG A 31 12.43 4.00 -16.63
N ILE A 32 13.66 4.01 -16.11
CA ILE A 32 13.91 3.74 -14.68
C ILE A 32 13.24 4.79 -13.79
N TYR A 33 13.38 6.06 -14.15
CA TYR A 33 12.75 7.16 -13.41
C TYR A 33 11.23 6.96 -13.36
N LYS A 34 10.60 6.70 -14.51
CA LYS A 34 9.16 6.46 -14.60
C LYS A 34 8.72 5.25 -13.77
N GLU A 35 9.44 4.13 -13.86
CA GLU A 35 9.14 2.94 -13.06
C GLU A 35 9.24 3.28 -11.55
N GLN A 36 10.33 3.89 -11.09
CA GLN A 36 10.52 4.23 -9.67
C GLN A 36 9.50 5.23 -9.12
N THR A 37 9.18 6.29 -9.87
CA THR A 37 8.17 7.27 -9.42
C THR A 37 6.78 6.66 -9.32
N THR A 38 6.44 5.75 -10.24
CA THR A 38 5.14 5.06 -10.22
C THR A 38 5.05 4.14 -9.01
N TYR A 39 6.09 3.35 -8.75
CA TYR A 39 6.17 2.51 -7.54
C TYR A 39 6.06 3.32 -6.24
N SER A 40 6.74 4.46 -6.15
CA SER A 40 6.70 5.30 -4.95
C SER A 40 5.34 5.96 -4.74
N GLN A 41 4.66 6.40 -5.81
CA GLN A 41 3.34 7.01 -5.70
C GLN A 41 2.27 5.98 -5.31
N GLU A 42 2.28 4.80 -5.92
CA GLU A 42 1.32 3.74 -5.61
C GLU A 42 1.45 3.26 -4.15
N GLN A 43 2.68 3.08 -3.66
CA GLN A 43 2.90 2.69 -2.25
C GLN A 43 2.48 3.79 -1.28
N THR A 44 2.72 5.06 -1.61
CA THR A 44 2.33 6.18 -0.75
C THR A 44 0.82 6.35 -0.69
N LEU A 45 0.14 6.26 -1.84
CA LEU A 45 -1.32 6.29 -1.92
C LEU A 45 -1.95 5.13 -1.16
N ALA A 46 -1.42 3.91 -1.34
CA ALA A 46 -1.88 2.75 -0.58
C ALA A 46 -1.68 2.94 0.93
N ALA A 47 -0.55 3.51 1.37
CA ALA A 47 -0.32 3.78 2.79
C ALA A 47 -1.28 4.82 3.37
N VAL A 48 -1.61 5.88 2.62
CA VAL A 48 -2.57 6.91 3.04
C VAL A 48 -3.99 6.33 3.11
N ASP A 49 -4.41 5.56 2.10
CA ASP A 49 -5.73 4.93 2.06
C ASP A 49 -5.89 3.93 3.20
N CYS A 50 -4.87 3.10 3.41
CA CYS A 50 -4.84 2.12 4.49
C CYS A 50 -4.82 2.79 5.87
N GLY A 51 -4.10 3.89 6.03
CA GLY A 51 -4.03 4.65 7.28
C GLY A 51 -5.41 5.04 7.80
N ARG A 52 -6.36 5.42 6.94
CA ARG A 52 -7.72 5.84 7.35
C ARG A 52 -8.52 4.75 8.07
N PHE A 53 -8.33 3.49 7.70
CA PHE A 53 -9.03 2.34 8.31
C PHE A 53 -8.59 2.04 9.74
N TYR A 54 -7.35 2.37 10.08
CA TYR A 54 -6.84 2.14 11.43
C TYR A 54 -7.52 3.00 12.49
N TYR A 55 -8.27 4.06 12.12
CA TYR A 55 -8.83 5.04 13.07
C TYR A 55 -10.35 5.00 13.21
N GLN A 56 -11.05 4.25 12.36
CA GLN A 56 -12.52 4.38 12.22
C GLN A 56 -13.29 3.16 12.74
N VAL A 57 -12.75 2.52 13.78
CA VAL A 57 -13.56 1.64 14.62
C VAL A 57 -14.27 2.53 15.63
N ASP A 58 -15.59 2.60 15.54
CA ASP A 58 -16.40 3.36 16.50
C ASP A 58 -16.21 2.75 17.89
N SER A 59 -15.51 3.46 18.77
CA SER A 59 -15.19 3.01 20.13
C SER A 59 -16.45 2.72 20.96
N GLU A 60 -17.58 3.35 20.65
CA GLU A 60 -18.86 3.10 21.32
C GLU A 60 -19.51 1.79 20.85
N SER A 61 -19.12 1.30 19.67
CA SER A 61 -19.60 0.04 19.09
C SER A 61 -18.78 -1.18 19.51
N VAL A 62 -17.62 -0.97 20.16
CA VAL A 62 -16.74 -2.06 20.58
C VAL A 62 -17.27 -2.67 21.88
N SER A 63 -17.67 -3.94 21.81
CA SER A 63 -18.01 -4.72 23.00
C SER A 63 -17.31 -6.07 22.99
N TYR A 64 -16.84 -6.49 24.16
CA TYR A 64 -16.26 -7.81 24.36
C TYR A 64 -17.17 -8.62 25.28
N LYS A 65 -17.77 -9.69 24.74
CA LYS A 65 -18.68 -10.54 25.51
C LYS A 65 -18.43 -12.00 25.20
N ASP A 66 -18.34 -12.82 26.23
CA ASP A 66 -18.19 -14.29 26.12
C ASP A 66 -17.01 -14.73 25.24
N GLY A 67 -15.90 -13.98 25.25
CA GLY A 67 -14.72 -14.28 24.43
C GLY A 67 -14.83 -13.87 22.95
N VAL A 68 -15.84 -13.06 22.61
CA VAL A 68 -16.10 -12.57 21.26
C VAL A 68 -16.02 -11.05 21.24
N LEU A 69 -15.26 -10.52 20.28
CA LEU A 69 -15.18 -9.10 19.98
C LEU A 69 -16.25 -8.73 18.96
N PHE A 70 -17.09 -7.76 19.32
CA PHE A 70 -18.11 -7.16 18.47
C PHE A 70 -17.75 -5.71 18.22
N PHE A 71 -17.79 -5.29 16.97
CA PHE A 71 -17.52 -3.91 16.58
C PHE A 71 -18.11 -3.61 15.20
N LEU A 72 -18.37 -2.34 14.92
CA LEU A 72 -18.80 -1.88 13.61
C LEU A 72 -17.61 -1.34 12.82
N ILE A 73 -17.59 -1.67 11.53
CA ILE A 73 -16.60 -1.16 10.59
C ILE A 73 -17.34 -0.41 9.50
N GLU A 74 -16.94 0.84 9.27
CA GLU A 74 -17.37 1.62 8.12
C GLU A 74 -16.30 1.59 7.03
N ASN A 75 -16.71 1.42 5.76
CA ASN A 75 -15.77 1.60 4.67
C ASN A 75 -15.69 3.05 4.19
N THR A 76 -14.60 3.72 4.49
CA THR A 76 -14.35 5.09 3.98
C THR A 76 -13.38 5.17 2.81
N ILE A 77 -12.88 4.03 2.32
CA ILE A 77 -12.14 3.97 1.05
C ILE A 77 -13.16 4.03 -0.08
N GLY A 78 -12.83 4.75 -1.16
CA GLY A 78 -13.65 4.81 -2.38
C GLY A 78 -13.68 3.52 -3.21
N LYS A 79 -13.40 2.37 -2.59
CA LYS A 79 -13.31 1.04 -3.22
C LYS A 79 -13.93 0.01 -2.29
N GLU A 80 -14.49 -1.04 -2.88
CA GLU A 80 -15.08 -2.15 -2.15
C GLU A 80 -14.01 -3.00 -1.44
N ILE A 81 -14.32 -3.45 -0.21
CA ILE A 81 -13.44 -4.27 0.60
C ILE A 81 -14.05 -5.64 0.80
N THR A 82 -13.34 -6.68 0.39
CA THR A 82 -13.83 -8.07 0.46
C THR A 82 -13.13 -8.90 1.53
N SER A 83 -12.05 -8.39 2.12
CA SER A 83 -11.30 -9.09 3.16
C SER A 83 -10.69 -8.13 4.17
N LEU A 84 -10.73 -8.55 5.43
CA LEU A 84 -10.13 -7.83 6.54
C LEU A 84 -9.17 -8.71 7.31
N THR A 85 -8.21 -8.05 7.94
CA THR A 85 -7.28 -8.63 8.88
C THR A 85 -7.50 -7.99 10.24
N LEU A 86 -7.70 -8.83 11.25
CA LEU A 86 -7.61 -8.46 12.65
C LEU A 86 -6.25 -8.86 13.17
N GLU A 87 -5.54 -7.97 13.82
CA GLU A 87 -4.26 -8.26 14.48
C GLU A 87 -4.32 -7.86 15.94
N THR A 88 -3.92 -8.78 16.82
CA THR A 88 -3.77 -8.56 18.27
C THR A 88 -2.35 -8.92 18.68
N ALA A 89 -1.99 -8.69 19.96
CA ALA A 89 -0.67 -9.07 20.46
C ALA A 89 -0.42 -10.60 20.45
N LEU A 90 -1.48 -11.41 20.37
CA LEU A 90 -1.39 -12.87 20.48
C LEU A 90 -1.72 -13.59 19.18
N GLU A 91 -2.52 -12.99 18.30
CA GLU A 91 -3.01 -13.65 17.10
C GLU A 91 -3.33 -12.68 15.96
N THR A 92 -3.18 -13.17 14.73
CA THR A 92 -3.62 -12.50 13.51
C THR A 92 -4.70 -13.36 12.86
N LYS A 93 -5.86 -12.78 12.56
CA LYS A 93 -6.98 -13.47 11.94
C LYS A 93 -7.42 -12.77 10.67
N HIS A 94 -7.57 -13.55 9.62
CA HIS A 94 -8.08 -13.06 8.34
C HIS A 94 -9.52 -13.54 8.18
N PHE A 95 -10.39 -12.66 7.70
CA PHE A 95 -11.75 -13.04 7.37
C PHE A 95 -12.21 -12.34 6.11
N ASN A 96 -12.90 -13.11 5.27
CA ASN A 96 -13.55 -12.61 4.08
C ASN A 96 -14.95 -12.12 4.44
N MET A 97 -15.40 -11.09 3.76
CA MET A 97 -16.72 -10.50 3.91
C MET A 97 -17.39 -10.38 2.56
N THR A 98 -18.73 -10.44 2.54
CA THR A 98 -19.51 -9.93 1.43
C THR A 98 -19.17 -8.45 1.27
N GLY A 99 -18.68 -8.08 0.09
CA GLY A 99 -18.01 -6.82 -0.16
C GLY A 99 -18.63 -5.60 0.54
N LEU A 100 -17.81 -4.91 1.30
CA LEU A 100 -18.18 -3.70 2.03
C LEU A 100 -18.02 -2.52 1.08
N THR A 101 -19.14 -1.92 0.66
CA THR A 101 -19.16 -0.76 -0.22
C THR A 101 -18.79 0.53 0.54
N PRO A 102 -18.28 1.56 -0.16
CA PRO A 102 -17.96 2.85 0.47
C PRO A 102 -19.20 3.46 1.17
N GLY A 103 -19.04 3.91 2.41
CA GLY A 103 -20.07 4.45 3.29
C GLY A 103 -20.94 3.40 4.00
N ALA A 104 -20.78 2.11 3.68
CA ALA A 104 -21.51 1.05 4.36
C ALA A 104 -20.85 0.68 5.69
N MET A 105 -21.68 0.33 6.67
CA MET A 105 -21.26 -0.22 7.96
C MET A 105 -21.63 -1.70 8.03
N VAL A 106 -20.71 -2.53 8.52
CA VAL A 106 -20.97 -3.97 8.74
C VAL A 106 -20.56 -4.35 10.16
N PRO A 107 -21.43 -5.09 10.89
CA PRO A 107 -21.07 -5.69 12.16
C PRO A 107 -20.08 -6.84 11.95
N VAL A 108 -19.01 -6.82 12.73
CA VAL A 108 -18.01 -7.87 12.74
C VAL A 108 -17.99 -8.54 14.11
N ASN A 109 -18.11 -9.87 14.08
CA ASN A 109 -18.25 -10.71 15.26
C ASN A 109 -17.11 -11.73 15.20
N GLN A 110 -16.04 -11.52 15.95
CA GLN A 110 -14.87 -12.41 15.89
C GLN A 110 -14.53 -12.93 17.28
N SER A 111 -14.52 -14.26 17.43
CA SER A 111 -13.89 -14.89 18.57
C SER A 111 -12.38 -14.70 18.44
N ILE A 112 -11.87 -13.80 19.28
CA ILE A 112 -10.46 -13.42 19.43
C ILE A 112 -10.22 -13.14 20.91
N ARG A 113 -9.04 -13.51 21.40
CA ARG A 113 -8.60 -13.14 22.74
C ARG A 113 -8.16 -11.68 22.72
N MET A 114 -8.94 -10.83 23.39
CA MET A 114 -8.58 -9.42 23.50
C MET A 114 -7.30 -9.26 24.33
N THR A 115 -6.42 -8.39 23.83
CA THR A 115 -5.20 -7.97 24.52
C THR A 115 -5.25 -6.46 24.71
N THR A 116 -4.13 -5.84 25.09
CA THR A 116 -4.02 -4.38 25.27
C THR A 116 -4.40 -3.55 24.03
N TRP A 117 -4.38 -4.16 22.84
CA TRP A 117 -4.73 -3.51 21.58
C TRP A 117 -5.29 -4.50 20.56
N VAL A 118 -6.07 -3.97 19.62
CA VAL A 118 -6.60 -4.68 18.46
C VAL A 118 -6.51 -3.75 17.26
N TRP A 119 -6.02 -4.28 16.14
CA TRP A 119 -5.96 -3.60 14.86
C TRP A 119 -6.91 -4.24 13.88
N VAL A 120 -7.60 -3.41 13.10
CA VAL A 120 -8.47 -3.88 12.02
C VAL A 120 -8.16 -3.09 10.76
N TYR A 121 -7.84 -3.81 9.67
CA TYR A 121 -7.48 -3.18 8.41
C TYR A 121 -7.76 -4.12 7.22
N PRO A 122 -7.93 -3.58 6.00
CA PRO A 122 -8.05 -4.39 4.79
C PRO A 122 -6.82 -5.29 4.60
N THR A 123 -7.00 -6.55 4.18
CA THR A 123 -5.86 -7.47 4.01
C THR A 123 -4.82 -6.96 3.01
N SER A 124 -5.24 -6.13 2.04
CA SER A 124 -4.35 -5.43 1.11
C SER A 124 -3.36 -4.47 1.79
N CYS A 125 -3.64 -4.04 3.02
CA CYS A 125 -2.83 -3.12 3.81
C CYS A 125 -1.79 -3.80 4.70
N ARG A 126 -1.67 -5.13 4.62
CA ARG A 126 -0.75 -5.91 5.45
C ARG A 126 0.71 -5.53 5.18
N GLY A 127 1.48 -5.31 6.24
CA GLY A 127 2.91 -5.00 6.18
C GLY A 127 3.25 -3.51 6.11
N ILE A 128 2.24 -2.63 6.06
CA ILE A 128 2.45 -1.20 6.24
C ILE A 128 2.56 -0.91 7.74
N ASN A 129 3.62 -0.22 8.15
CA ASN A 129 4.02 -0.11 9.55
C ASN A 129 3.32 1.10 10.23
N PHE A 130 2.15 0.88 10.80
CA PHE A 130 1.34 1.91 11.48
C PHE A 130 1.53 1.86 13.00
N LYS A 131 2.76 2.01 13.47
CA LYS A 131 3.16 1.62 14.84
C LYS A 131 2.55 2.39 16.04
N ASN A 132 1.61 3.32 15.87
CA ASN A 132 1.34 4.35 16.89
C ASN A 132 -0.10 4.55 17.38
N ILE A 133 -1.07 3.67 17.09
CA ILE A 133 -2.50 3.92 17.42
C ILE A 133 -3.17 2.70 18.06
N SER A 134 -2.84 2.41 19.31
CA SER A 134 -3.55 1.40 20.09
C SER A 134 -4.97 1.86 20.44
N PHE A 135 -6.00 1.09 20.07
CA PHE A 135 -7.27 1.15 20.78
C PHE A 135 -7.11 0.46 22.13
N GLN A 136 -7.21 1.22 23.23
CA GLN A 136 -7.40 0.62 24.54
C GLN A 136 -8.90 0.35 24.73
N PRO A 137 -9.33 -0.90 24.91
CA PRO A 137 -10.71 -1.17 25.29
C PRO A 137 -10.97 -0.54 26.67
N ASN A 138 -12.05 0.22 26.81
CA ASN A 138 -12.58 0.61 28.13
C ASN A 138 -13.16 -0.66 28.77
N ILE A 139 -12.38 -1.29 29.64
CA ILE A 139 -12.80 -2.42 30.50
C ILE A 139 -13.35 -1.86 31.81
#